data_AF-A0A7Y7WLZ1-F1
#
_entry.id   AF-A0A7Y7WLZ1-F1
#
_cell.length_a   1.000
_cell.length_b   1.000
_cell.length_c   1.000
_cell.angle_alpha   90.00
_cell.angle_beta   90.00
_cell.angle_gamma   90.00
#
_symmetry.space_group_name_H-M   'P 1'
#
loop_
_entity.id
_entity.type
_entity.pdbx_description
1 polymer ?
#
loop_
_entity_poly.entity_id
_entity_poly.type
_entity_poly.pdbx_seq_one_letter_code
_entity_poly.pdbx_strand_id
1 'polypeptide(L)'
;CEEYDSGQNAGASANMAKYLAAKASWEAANACLQTHGGFGFACEYDVERKFRETRLYQVAPISTNLILSYVAEHLLELPRSF
;
A
#
# COMPACT_ATOMS: atom_id res chain seq x y z
N CYS A 1 -8.68 -7.91 -10.54
CA CYS A 1 -7.74 -8.25 -11.63
C CYS A 1 -8.43 -8.35 -12.99
N GLU A 2 -9.72 -8.02 -13.11
CA GLU A 2 -10.50 -8.18 -14.34
C GLU A 2 -9.87 -7.51 -15.58
N GLU A 3 -9.28 -6.32 -15.44
CA GLU A 3 -8.54 -5.66 -16.54
C GLU A 3 -7.34 -6.49 -17.02
N TYR A 4 -6.54 -7.03 -16.10
CA TYR A 4 -5.40 -7.88 -16.43
C TYR A 4 -5.87 -9.19 -17.08
N ASP A 5 -6.90 -9.81 -16.50
CA ASP A 5 -7.42 -11.11 -16.95
C ASP A 5 -8.08 -11.00 -18.34
N SER A 6 -8.57 -9.81 -18.71
CA SER A 6 -9.10 -9.52 -20.05
C SER A 6 -8.04 -9.03 -21.06
N GLY A 7 -6.76 -9.05 -20.69
CA GLY A 7 -5.64 -8.63 -21.55
C GLY A 7 -5.51 -7.12 -21.75
N GLN A 8 -6.20 -6.31 -20.94
CA GLN A 8 -6.10 -4.86 -20.98
C GLN A 8 -4.86 -4.36 -20.22
N ASN A 9 -4.45 -3.12 -20.48
CA ASN A 9 -3.36 -2.51 -19.74
C ASN A 9 -3.82 -2.11 -18.32
N ALA A 10 -3.54 -2.99 -17.35
CA ALA A 10 -3.88 -2.76 -15.94
C ALA A 10 -2.82 -1.97 -15.16
N GLY A 11 -1.80 -1.38 -15.82
CA GLY A 11 -0.65 -0.76 -15.15
C GLY A 11 -1.04 0.37 -14.19
N ALA A 12 -1.92 1.27 -14.62
CA ALA A 12 -2.44 2.36 -13.81
C ALA A 12 -3.26 1.85 -12.61
N SER A 13 -4.26 1.01 -12.89
CA SER A 13 -5.16 0.45 -11.89
C SER A 13 -4.40 -0.38 -10.86
N ALA A 14 -3.42 -1.19 -11.27
CA ALA A 14 -2.59 -1.99 -10.37
C ALA A 14 -1.74 -1.12 -9.43
N ASN A 15 -1.11 -0.06 -9.95
CA ASN A 15 -0.33 0.89 -9.14
C ASN A 15 -1.22 1.59 -8.10
N MET A 16 -2.38 2.11 -8.52
CA MET A 16 -3.34 2.79 -7.63
C MET A 16 -3.93 1.82 -6.60
N ALA A 17 -4.29 0.60 -7.00
CA ALA A 17 -4.81 -0.43 -6.11
C ALA A 17 -3.79 -0.83 -5.03
N LYS A 18 -2.51 -1.05 -5.42
CA LYS A 18 -1.43 -1.33 -4.48
C LYS A 18 -1.27 -0.18 -3.47
N TYR A 19 -1.22 1.07 -3.95
CA TYR A 19 -1.09 2.23 -3.08
C TYR A 19 -2.24 2.31 -2.07
N LEU A 20 -3.48 2.19 -2.53
CA LEU A 20 -4.66 2.25 -1.67
C LEU A 20 -4.67 1.11 -0.65
N ALA A 21 -4.40 -0.12 -1.07
CA ALA A 21 -4.34 -1.28 -0.19
C ALA A 21 -3.23 -1.15 0.86
N ALA A 22 -2.04 -0.68 0.48
CA ALA A 22 -0.94 -0.44 1.41
C ALA A 22 -1.32 0.61 2.45
N LYS A 23 -1.92 1.73 2.04
CA LYS A 23 -2.40 2.78 2.93
C LYS A 23 -3.49 2.28 3.88
N ALA A 24 -4.51 1.60 3.36
CA ALA A 24 -5.59 1.04 4.16
C ALA A 24 -5.07 0.02 5.19
N SER A 25 -4.13 -0.85 4.79
CA SER A 25 -3.52 -1.82 5.71
C SER A 25 -2.77 -1.13 6.85
N TRP A 26 -2.01 -0.06 6.54
CA TRP A 26 -1.28 0.72 7.54
C TRP A 26 -2.23 1.39 8.54
N GLU A 27 -3.29 2.03 8.05
CA GLU A 27 -4.30 2.68 8.90
C GLU A 27 -5.03 1.66 9.79
N ALA A 28 -5.44 0.52 9.22
CA ALA A 28 -6.08 -0.55 9.98
C ALA A 28 -5.17 -1.14 11.07
N ALA A 29 -3.88 -1.33 10.77
CA ALA A 29 -2.92 -1.82 11.74
C ALA A 29 -2.69 -0.83 12.88
N ASN A 30 -2.60 0.47 12.58
CA ASN A 30 -2.51 1.52 13.61
C ASN A 30 -3.76 1.56 14.49
N ALA A 31 -4.95 1.49 13.90
CA ALA A 31 -6.20 1.44 14.65
C ALA A 31 -6.23 0.23 15.59
N CYS A 32 -5.87 -0.96 15.10
CA CYS A 32 -5.82 -2.18 15.90
C CYS A 32 -4.85 -2.07 17.07
N LEU A 33 -3.63 -1.58 16.82
CA LEU A 33 -2.60 -1.39 17.84
C LEU A 33 -3.06 -0.38 18.91
N GLN A 34 -3.68 0.72 18.50
CA GLN A 34 -4.24 1.71 19.42
C GLN A 34 -5.38 1.14 20.27
N THR A 35 -6.27 0.33 19.69
CA THR A 35 -7.38 -0.31 20.41
C THR A 35 -6.90 -1.30 21.47
N HIS A 36 -5.87 -2.08 21.18
CA HIS A 36 -5.34 -3.08 22.11
C HIS A 36 -4.33 -2.49 23.13
N GLY A 37 -3.91 -1.24 22.94
CA GLY A 37 -2.93 -0.58 23.81
C GLY A 37 -1.62 -1.38 23.87
N GLY A 38 -1.05 -1.53 25.08
CA GLY A 38 0.18 -2.30 25.29
C GLY A 38 0.10 -3.75 24.81
N PHE A 39 -1.08 -4.37 24.87
CA PHE A 39 -1.29 -5.73 24.36
C PHE A 39 -1.23 -5.84 22.84
N GLY A 40 -1.34 -4.73 22.12
CA GLY A 40 -1.15 -4.70 20.66
C GLY A 40 0.29 -5.04 20.24
N PHE A 41 1.25 -4.96 21.16
CA PHE A 41 2.65 -5.37 20.96
C PHE A 41 2.95 -6.81 21.39
N ALA A 42 1.98 -7.48 21.99
CA ALA A 42 2.13 -8.85 22.48
C ALA A 42 1.90 -9.86 21.33
N CYS A 43 2.56 -11.02 21.39
CA CYS A 43 2.50 -12.03 20.33
C CYS A 43 1.17 -12.81 20.34
N GLU A 44 0.40 -12.73 21.41
CA GLU A 44 -0.81 -13.51 21.67
C GLU A 44 -1.94 -13.26 20.67
N TYR A 45 -1.98 -12.06 20.06
CA TYR A 45 -3.00 -11.66 19.09
C TYR A 45 -2.42 -11.37 17.69
N ASP A 46 -1.11 -11.57 17.48
CA ASP A 46 -0.40 -11.31 16.23
C ASP A 46 -0.55 -9.89 15.64
N VAL A 47 -1.07 -8.92 16.42
CA VAL A 47 -1.25 -7.53 15.98
C VAL A 47 0.09 -6.89 15.64
N GLU A 48 1.11 -7.13 16.47
CA GLU A 48 2.48 -6.64 16.25
C GLU A 48 3.07 -7.16 14.94
N ARG A 49 2.81 -8.44 14.64
CA ARG A 49 3.28 -9.09 13.43
C ARG A 49 2.64 -8.48 12.20
N LYS A 50 1.32 -8.33 12.20
CA LYS A 50 0.58 -7.70 11.10
C LYS A 50 0.98 -6.25 10.92
N PHE A 51 1.19 -5.50 12.01
CA PHE A 51 1.68 -4.13 11.96
C PHE A 51 3.03 -4.04 11.22
N ARG A 52 4.00 -4.89 11.55
CA ARG A 52 5.30 -4.96 10.84
C ARG A 52 5.13 -5.31 9.37
N GLU A 53 4.25 -6.25 9.04
CA GLU A 53 3.95 -6.62 7.64
C GLU A 53 3.40 -5.43 6.84
N THR A 54 2.52 -4.61 7.41
CA THR A 54 1.95 -3.45 6.69
C THR A 54 3.00 -2.39 6.31
N ARG A 55 4.09 -2.29 7.09
CA ARG A 55 5.22 -1.40 6.76
C ARG A 55 5.91 -1.83 5.48
N LEU A 56 6.00 -3.13 5.21
CA LEU A 56 6.62 -3.65 3.98
C LEU A 56 5.87 -3.14 2.74
N TYR A 57 4.54 -3.08 2.79
CA TYR A 57 3.73 -2.65 1.64
C TYR A 57 3.91 -1.16 1.29
N GLN A 58 4.46 -0.35 2.19
CA GLN A 58 4.80 1.06 1.90
C GLN A 58 6.06 1.18 1.03
N VAL A 59 6.95 0.18 1.08
CA VAL A 59 8.28 0.24 0.44
C VAL A 59 8.45 -0.76 -0.69
N ALA A 60 7.78 -1.91 -0.62
CA ALA A 60 7.89 -3.02 -1.56
C ALA A 60 6.51 -3.50 -2.03
N PRO A 61 6.39 -4.13 -3.21
CA PRO A 61 7.45 -4.37 -4.21
C PRO A 61 7.88 -3.12 -4.98
N ILE A 62 7.15 -2.02 -4.83
CA ILE A 62 7.46 -0.69 -5.36
C ILE A 62 7.12 0.33 -4.27
N SER A 63 7.91 1.39 -4.14
CA SER A 63 7.66 2.40 -3.12
C SER A 63 6.42 3.24 -3.44
N THR A 64 5.78 3.79 -2.41
CA THR A 64 4.68 4.75 -2.59
C THR A 64 5.05 5.93 -3.50
N ASN A 65 6.27 6.45 -3.38
CA ASN A 65 6.73 7.57 -4.20
C ASN A 65 6.81 7.20 -5.68
N LEU A 66 7.30 6.01 -6.02
CA LEU A 66 7.37 5.58 -7.42
C LEU A 66 5.98 5.37 -8.03
N ILE A 67 5.00 4.92 -7.26
CA ILE A 67 3.59 4.87 -7.70
C ILE A 67 3.07 6.28 -7.99
N LEU A 68 3.33 7.24 -7.09
CA LEU A 68 2.90 8.63 -7.28
C LEU A 68 3.58 9.27 -8.50
N SER A 69 4.88 9.01 -8.71
CA SER A 69 5.60 9.44 -9.91
C SER A 69 5.00 8.84 -11.19
N TYR A 70 4.64 7.54 -11.17
CA TYR A 70 3.96 6.90 -12.29
C TYR A 70 2.64 7.61 -12.62
N VAL A 71 1.80 7.87 -11.62
CA VAL A 71 0.51 8.58 -11.80
C VAL A 71 0.75 9.99 -12.36
N ALA A 72 1.69 10.73 -11.80
CA ALA A 72 2.00 12.10 -12.25
C ALA A 72 2.43 12.13 -13.72
N GLU A 73 3.37 11.26 -14.12
CA GLU A 73 3.92 11.26 -15.48
C GLU A 73 2.97 10.63 -16.51
N HIS A 74 2.35 9.50 -16.17
CA HIS A 74 1.65 8.66 -17.16
C HIS A 74 0.14 8.91 -17.23
N LEU A 75 -0.47 9.44 -16.17
CA LEU A 75 -1.92 9.71 -16.14
C LEU A 75 -2.22 11.20 -16.18
N LEU A 76 -1.39 12.02 -15.53
CA LEU A 76 -1.59 13.47 -15.46
C LEU A 76 -0.70 14.25 -16.43
N GLU A 77 0.14 13.56 -17.20
CA GLU A 77 1.04 14.14 -18.21
C GLU A 77 1.95 15.26 -17.66
N LEU A 78 2.27 15.19 -16.37
CA LEU A 78 3.17 16.15 -15.74
C LEU A 78 4.61 15.85 -16.16
N PRO A 79 5.47 16.88 -16.30
CA PRO A 79 6.88 16.66 -16.59
C PRO A 79 7.54 15.83 -15.48
N ARG A 80 8.39 14.88 -15.88
CA ARG A 80 9.17 14.06 -14.95
C ARG A 80 9.96 14.94 -13.99
N SER A 81 9.79 14.67 -12.70
CA SER A 81 10.65 15.22 -11.65
C SER A 81 11.89 14.31 -11.49
N PHE A 82 13.01 14.92 -11.09
CA PHE A 82 14.39 14.38 -11.10
C PHE A 82 14.54 12.92 -10.67
#